data_AF-A0A4S4CAJ2-F1
#
_entry.id   AF-A0A4S4CAJ2-F1
#
_cell.length_a   1.000
_cell.length_b   1.000
_cell.length_c   1.000
_cell.angle_alpha   90.00
_cell.angle_beta   90.00
_cell.angle_gamma   90.00
#
_symmetry.space_group_name_H-M   'P 1'
#
loop_
_entity.id
_entity.type
_entity.pdbx_description
1 polymer ?
#
loop_
_entity_poly.entity_id
_entity_poly.type
_entity_poly.pdbx_seq_one_letter_code
_entity_poly.pdbx_strand_id
1 'polypeptide(L)'
;MAKRSKKKTNTPRAKRMNRHGRLQSAASWLKKYPGERYIYGYRKHFGVDTGTAIAELKILGVPLSEEMIQSARASAEALVKQKQARKNKRMLRRQEEESSEFPDSDETYAYIAGYTNWGFPYGITWAEMERFADQDSLDDLVPPRPPSQPCTSADERERPYVEDGGREEVPFDIEEFIRYYSSSRNEFM
;
A
#
# COMPACT_ATOMS: atom_id res chain seq x y z
N MET A 1 3.42 1.85 45.06
CA MET A 1 3.13 1.58 43.63
C MET A 1 2.05 2.54 43.15
N ALA A 2 2.33 3.39 42.16
CA ALA A 2 1.37 4.37 41.68
C ALA A 2 0.29 3.71 40.80
N LYS A 3 -0.99 3.93 41.13
CA LYS A 3 -2.13 3.49 40.29
C LYS A 3 -2.11 4.28 38.97
N ARG A 4 -1.91 3.59 37.84
CA ARG A 4 -2.12 4.17 36.50
C ARG A 4 -3.57 4.64 36.36
N SER A 5 -3.77 5.92 36.04
CA SER A 5 -5.09 6.47 35.75
C SER A 5 -5.61 5.92 34.42
N LYS A 6 -6.89 5.55 34.36
CA LYS A 6 -7.51 5.07 33.12
C LYS A 6 -7.69 6.24 32.16
N LYS A 7 -7.09 6.14 30.97
CA LYS A 7 -7.31 7.09 29.87
C LYS A 7 -8.80 7.17 29.54
N LYS A 8 -9.34 8.39 29.43
CA LYS A 8 -10.74 8.59 29.05
C LYS A 8 -10.88 8.26 27.56
N THR A 9 -11.73 7.29 27.24
CA THR A 9 -12.05 6.94 25.85
C THR A 9 -13.17 7.84 25.33
N ASN A 10 -13.04 8.36 24.10
CA ASN A 10 -14.06 9.20 23.45
C ASN A 10 -15.34 8.43 23.05
N THR A 11 -15.36 7.10 23.21
CA THR A 11 -16.52 6.27 22.90
C THR A 11 -17.68 6.57 23.87
N PRO A 12 -18.91 6.81 23.38
CA PRO A 12 -20.08 7.02 24.23
C PRO A 12 -20.27 5.88 25.25
N ARG A 13 -20.76 6.20 26.45
CA ARG A 13 -20.97 5.19 27.52
C ARG A 13 -21.90 4.05 27.08
N ALA A 14 -22.99 4.36 26.37
CA ALA A 14 -23.97 3.37 25.90
C ALA A 14 -23.34 2.27 25.04
N LYS A 15 -22.33 2.62 24.21
CA LYS A 15 -21.62 1.68 23.33
C LYS A 15 -20.56 0.83 24.01
N ARG A 16 -20.26 1.12 25.28
CA ARG A 16 -19.27 0.39 26.09
C ARG A 16 -19.93 -0.52 27.12
N MET A 17 -21.26 -0.52 27.20
CA MET A 17 -22.00 -1.32 28.18
C MET A 17 -21.90 -2.81 27.85
N ASN A 18 -21.69 -3.62 28.88
CA ASN A 18 -21.85 -5.07 28.79
C ASN A 18 -23.34 -5.43 28.64
N ARG A 19 -23.62 -6.71 28.32
CA ARG A 19 -24.98 -7.21 28.08
C ARG A 19 -25.94 -6.91 29.23
N HIS A 20 -25.51 -7.14 30.48
CA HIS A 20 -26.36 -6.91 31.65
C HIS A 20 -26.73 -5.43 31.79
N GLY A 21 -25.75 -4.52 31.67
CA GLY A 21 -26.00 -3.08 31.73
C GLY A 21 -26.86 -2.57 30.56
N ARG A 22 -26.72 -3.17 29.38
CA ARG A 22 -27.62 -2.90 28.24
C ARG A 22 -29.05 -3.29 28.57
N LEU A 23 -29.31 -4.51 29.04
CA LEU A 23 -30.67 -4.96 29.38
C LEU A 23 -31.33 -4.08 30.45
N GLN A 24 -30.59 -3.68 31.49
CA GLN A 24 -31.11 -2.76 32.52
C GLN A 24 -31.45 -1.37 31.96
N SER A 25 -30.56 -0.79 31.15
CA SER A 25 -30.77 0.54 30.58
C SER A 25 -31.79 0.55 29.44
N ALA A 26 -31.88 -0.55 28.68
CA ALA A 26 -32.73 -0.69 27.52
C ALA A 26 -34.21 -0.47 27.81
N ALA A 27 -34.71 -0.94 28.96
CA ALA A 27 -36.11 -0.72 29.34
C ALA A 27 -36.46 0.78 29.43
N SER A 28 -35.57 1.59 30.00
CA SER A 28 -35.76 3.05 30.09
C SER A 28 -35.55 3.76 28.74
N TRP A 29 -34.63 3.24 27.92
CA TRP A 29 -34.37 3.76 26.58
C TRP A 29 -35.56 3.51 25.65
N LEU A 30 -36.17 2.33 25.71
CA LEU A 30 -37.29 1.94 24.85
C LEU A 30 -38.52 2.85 25.07
N LYS A 31 -38.79 3.24 26.34
CA LYS A 31 -39.84 4.21 26.67
C LYS A 31 -39.63 5.59 26.04
N LYS A 32 -38.37 5.97 25.81
CA LYS A 32 -37.98 7.27 25.23
C LYS A 32 -37.78 7.19 23.72
N TYR A 33 -37.75 6.00 23.13
CA TYR A 33 -37.40 5.81 21.73
C TYR A 33 -38.62 6.11 20.85
N PRO A 34 -38.58 7.16 19.99
CA PRO A 34 -39.75 7.56 19.20
C PRO A 34 -39.91 6.76 17.90
N GLY A 35 -38.94 5.91 17.55
CA GLY A 35 -38.90 5.24 16.25
C GLY A 35 -39.56 3.87 16.26
N GLU A 36 -40.09 3.47 15.10
CA GLU A 36 -40.68 2.14 14.87
C GLU A 36 -39.61 1.05 14.64
N ARG A 37 -38.44 1.43 14.10
CA ARG A 37 -37.37 0.50 13.73
C ARG A 37 -36.55 0.07 14.96
N TYR A 38 -37.14 -0.69 15.87
CA TYR A 38 -36.51 -1.11 17.14
C TYR A 38 -35.13 -1.76 16.96
N ILE A 39 -34.98 -2.70 16.03
CA ILE A 39 -33.71 -3.40 15.77
C ILE A 39 -32.61 -2.40 15.36
N TYR A 40 -32.93 -1.49 14.44
CA TYR A 40 -31.98 -0.47 13.96
C TYR A 40 -31.62 0.52 15.07
N GLY A 41 -32.62 1.03 15.79
CA GLY A 41 -32.42 1.95 16.91
C GLY A 41 -31.56 1.35 18.00
N TYR A 42 -31.83 0.10 18.39
CA TYR A 42 -31.11 -0.60 19.44
C TYR A 42 -29.62 -0.78 19.08
N ARG A 43 -29.35 -1.25 17.85
CA ARG A 43 -27.97 -1.36 17.34
C ARG A 43 -27.25 -0.03 17.33
N LYS A 44 -27.90 1.04 16.87
CA LYS A 44 -27.27 2.36 16.76
C LYS A 44 -26.94 2.95 18.14
N HIS A 45 -27.83 2.77 19.10
CA HIS A 45 -27.68 3.31 20.46
C HIS A 45 -26.61 2.55 21.25
N PHE A 46 -26.68 1.21 21.28
CA PHE A 46 -25.79 0.36 22.08
C PHE A 46 -24.56 -0.16 21.33
N GLY A 47 -24.48 0.03 20.02
CA GLY A 47 -23.33 -0.41 19.22
C GLY A 47 -23.21 -1.93 19.08
N VAL A 48 -24.34 -2.64 18.96
CA VAL A 48 -24.38 -4.11 18.87
C VAL A 48 -24.67 -4.62 17.46
N ASP A 49 -24.43 -5.91 17.24
CA ASP A 49 -24.80 -6.62 16.01
C ASP A 49 -26.30 -6.90 15.93
N THR A 50 -26.77 -7.22 14.71
CA THR A 50 -28.19 -7.50 14.45
C THR A 50 -28.72 -8.69 15.23
N GLY A 51 -27.98 -9.81 15.28
CA GLY A 51 -28.37 -10.99 16.04
C GLY A 51 -28.52 -10.70 17.54
N THR A 52 -27.55 -9.98 18.10
CA THR A 52 -27.55 -9.56 19.52
C THR A 52 -28.73 -8.65 19.82
N ALA A 53 -29.00 -7.66 18.95
CA ALA A 53 -30.15 -6.77 19.12
C ALA A 53 -31.47 -7.54 19.11
N ILE A 54 -31.65 -8.49 18.17
CA ILE A 54 -32.86 -9.32 18.10
C ILE A 54 -33.02 -10.15 19.38
N ALA A 55 -31.96 -10.81 19.85
CA ALA A 55 -32.01 -11.63 21.05
C ALA A 55 -32.33 -10.81 22.32
N GLU A 56 -31.71 -9.64 22.48
CA GLU A 56 -31.94 -8.75 23.62
C GLU A 56 -33.34 -8.12 23.59
N LEU A 57 -33.83 -7.70 22.41
CA LEU A 57 -35.19 -7.17 22.24
C LEU A 57 -36.27 -8.24 22.50
N LYS A 58 -36.02 -9.51 22.12
CA LYS A 58 -36.91 -10.63 22.47
C LYS A 58 -37.02 -10.82 23.98
N ILE A 59 -35.90 -10.71 24.71
CA ILE A 59 -35.89 -10.81 26.19
C ILE A 59 -36.64 -9.64 26.84
N LEU A 60 -36.56 -8.45 26.25
CA LEU A 60 -37.29 -7.27 26.71
C LEU A 60 -38.78 -7.29 26.37
N GLY A 61 -39.27 -8.33 25.67
CA GLY A 61 -40.68 -8.49 25.31
C GLY A 61 -41.17 -7.51 24.25
N VAL A 62 -40.28 -6.96 23.43
CA VAL A 62 -40.67 -6.04 22.35
C VAL A 62 -41.32 -6.84 21.22
N PRO A 63 -42.51 -6.44 20.73
CA PRO A 63 -43.13 -7.10 19.59
C PRO A 63 -42.27 -6.87 18.34
N LEU A 64 -41.61 -7.92 17.88
CA LEU A 64 -40.83 -7.92 16.65
C LEU A 64 -41.56 -8.81 15.64
N SER A 65 -42.00 -8.23 14.51
CA SER A 65 -42.53 -9.04 13.42
C SER A 65 -41.42 -9.88 12.79
N GLU A 66 -41.77 -11.06 12.31
CA GLU A 66 -40.81 -11.94 11.65
C GLU A 66 -40.22 -11.29 10.40
N GLU A 67 -41.01 -10.50 9.67
CA GLU A 67 -40.57 -9.71 8.52
C GLU A 67 -39.45 -8.71 8.89
N MET A 68 -39.58 -8.01 10.02
CA MET A 68 -38.54 -7.09 10.51
C MET A 68 -37.25 -7.84 10.82
N ILE A 69 -37.35 -9.04 11.40
CA ILE A 69 -36.20 -9.90 11.72
C ILE A 69 -35.51 -10.37 10.44
N GLN A 70 -36.28 -10.86 9.47
CA GLN A 70 -35.78 -11.33 8.18
C GLN A 70 -35.10 -10.19 7.41
N SER A 71 -35.74 -9.03 7.29
CA SER A 71 -35.17 -7.84 6.65
C SER A 71 -33.86 -7.39 7.34
N ALA A 72 -33.83 -7.41 8.67
CA ALA A 72 -32.63 -7.06 9.43
C ALA A 72 -31.48 -8.06 9.21
N ARG A 73 -31.77 -9.36 9.11
CA ARG A 73 -30.78 -10.40 8.80
C ARG A 73 -30.27 -10.28 7.37
N ALA A 74 -31.17 -10.18 6.39
CA ALA A 74 -30.84 -10.04 4.98
C ALA A 74 -29.95 -8.81 4.73
N SER A 75 -30.27 -7.66 5.34
CA SER A 75 -29.44 -6.46 5.23
C SER A 75 -28.06 -6.63 5.88
N ALA A 76 -27.95 -7.34 7.01
CA ALA A 76 -26.66 -7.64 7.64
C ALA A 76 -25.80 -8.56 6.75
N GLU A 77 -26.39 -9.60 6.18
CA GLU A 77 -25.73 -10.53 5.26
C GLU A 77 -25.27 -9.83 3.98
N ALA A 78 -26.11 -8.97 3.41
CA ALA A 78 -25.76 -8.17 2.23
C ALA A 78 -24.53 -7.29 2.48
N LEU A 79 -24.44 -6.65 3.65
CA LEU A 79 -23.27 -5.85 4.03
C LEU A 79 -21.99 -6.69 4.18
N VAL A 80 -22.11 -7.89 4.75
CA VAL A 80 -20.98 -8.82 4.87
C VAL A 80 -20.49 -9.26 3.48
N LYS A 81 -21.42 -9.67 2.61
CA LYS A 81 -21.11 -10.05 1.21
C LYS A 81 -20.46 -8.88 0.44
N GLN A 82 -21.00 -7.66 0.56
CA GLN A 82 -20.43 -6.47 -0.08
C GLN A 82 -19.00 -6.20 0.42
N LYS A 83 -18.76 -6.32 1.72
CA LYS A 83 -17.42 -6.12 2.30
C LYS A 83 -16.43 -7.20 1.82
N GLN A 84 -16.87 -8.45 1.75
CA GLN A 84 -16.07 -9.56 1.22
C GLN A 84 -15.75 -9.33 -0.27
N ALA A 85 -16.74 -9.00 -1.10
CA ALA A 85 -16.54 -8.69 -2.51
C ALA A 85 -15.54 -7.53 -2.72
N ARG A 86 -15.66 -6.46 -1.92
CA ARG A 86 -14.70 -5.34 -1.93
C ARG A 86 -13.28 -5.78 -1.53
N LYS A 87 -13.16 -6.66 -0.54
CA LYS A 87 -11.86 -7.22 -0.12
C LYS A 87 -11.27 -8.07 -1.25
N ASN A 88 -12.06 -8.97 -1.83
CA ASN A 88 -11.62 -9.85 -2.91
C ASN A 88 -11.21 -9.05 -4.15
N LYS A 89 -11.97 -8.03 -4.54
CA LYS A 89 -11.59 -7.14 -5.65
C LYS A 89 -10.26 -6.42 -5.40
N ARG A 90 -10.01 -5.97 -4.17
CA ARG A 90 -8.72 -5.35 -3.80
C ARG A 90 -7.57 -6.35 -3.83
N MET A 91 -7.81 -7.59 -3.40
CA MET A 91 -6.81 -8.65 -3.46
C MET A 91 -6.48 -9.01 -4.91
N LEU A 92 -7.49 -9.17 -5.76
CA LEU A 92 -7.31 -9.47 -7.18
C LEU A 92 -6.54 -8.35 -7.88
N ARG A 93 -6.90 -7.08 -7.66
CA ARG A 93 -6.17 -5.94 -8.22
C ARG A 93 -4.70 -5.90 -7.78
N ARG A 94 -4.41 -6.26 -6.52
CA ARG A 94 -3.02 -6.34 -6.04
C ARG A 94 -2.25 -7.47 -6.71
N GLN A 95 -2.88 -8.64 -6.87
CA GLN A 95 -2.27 -9.78 -7.57
C GLN A 95 -2.01 -9.44 -9.04
N GLU A 96 -2.94 -8.75 -9.70
CA GLU A 96 -2.79 -8.29 -11.07
C GLU A 96 -1.67 -7.25 -11.19
N GLU A 97 -1.60 -6.28 -10.28
CA GLU A 97 -0.49 -5.31 -10.17
C GLU A 97 0.86 -6.04 -9.98
N GLU A 98 0.94 -7.01 -9.08
CA GLU A 98 2.14 -7.81 -8.82
C GLU A 98 2.56 -8.64 -10.04
N SER A 99 1.60 -9.27 -10.73
CA SER A 99 1.87 -9.98 -11.99
C SER A 99 2.26 -9.05 -13.14
N SER A 100 1.74 -7.82 -13.15
CA SER A 100 2.03 -6.82 -14.17
C SER A 100 3.33 -6.04 -13.90
N GLU A 101 3.83 -6.05 -12.66
CA GLU A 101 5.11 -5.43 -12.27
C GLU A 101 6.31 -6.24 -12.77
N PHE A 102 6.13 -7.56 -12.96
CA PHE A 102 7.11 -8.46 -13.59
C PHE A 102 6.52 -9.14 -14.84
N PRO A 103 6.11 -8.35 -15.86
CA PRO A 103 5.43 -8.89 -17.04
C PRO A 103 6.31 -9.82 -17.88
N ASP A 104 7.63 -9.74 -17.67
CA ASP A 104 8.66 -10.43 -18.41
C ASP A 104 9.42 -11.45 -17.52
N SER A 105 8.74 -12.12 -16.58
CA SER A 105 9.33 -13.22 -15.78
C SER A 105 8.78 -14.58 -16.23
N ASP A 106 9.64 -15.61 -16.24
CA ASP A 106 9.27 -17.00 -16.56
C ASP A 106 9.88 -18.01 -15.55
N GLU A 107 9.76 -19.30 -15.82
CA GLU A 107 10.29 -20.36 -14.94
C GLU A 107 11.84 -20.37 -14.86
N THR A 108 12.53 -19.81 -15.86
CA THR A 108 14.00 -19.80 -15.99
C THR A 108 14.60 -18.44 -15.62
N TYR A 109 13.94 -17.35 -16.02
CA TYR A 109 14.33 -15.96 -15.88
C TYR A 109 13.44 -15.26 -14.86
N ALA A 110 14.06 -14.68 -13.83
CA ALA A 110 13.40 -13.82 -12.88
C ALA A 110 13.01 -12.46 -13.49
N TYR A 111 13.72 -12.01 -14.52
CA TYR A 111 13.40 -10.81 -15.30
C TYR A 111 14.02 -10.88 -16.70
N ILE A 112 13.20 -10.86 -17.76
CA ILE A 112 13.62 -10.83 -19.17
C ILE A 112 13.70 -9.36 -19.60
N ALA A 113 14.91 -8.91 -19.95
CA ALA A 113 15.13 -7.53 -20.40
C ALA A 113 14.68 -7.32 -21.86
N GLY A 114 14.55 -8.40 -22.62
CA GLY A 114 14.07 -8.40 -24.00
C GLY A 114 14.35 -9.72 -24.73
N TYR A 115 14.00 -9.73 -26.01
CA TYR A 115 14.25 -10.85 -26.91
C TYR A 115 15.28 -10.44 -27.96
N THR A 116 16.21 -11.34 -28.24
CA THR A 116 17.16 -11.17 -29.36
C THR A 116 16.43 -11.24 -30.70
N ASN A 117 17.08 -10.80 -31.78
CA ASN A 117 16.50 -10.82 -33.14
C ASN A 117 16.14 -12.24 -33.65
N TRP A 118 16.62 -13.29 -32.97
CA TRP A 118 16.29 -14.70 -33.20
C TRP A 118 15.23 -15.26 -32.24
N GLY A 119 14.65 -14.41 -31.38
CA GLY A 119 13.58 -14.79 -30.44
C GLY A 119 14.06 -15.43 -29.13
N PHE A 120 15.36 -15.47 -28.86
CA PHE A 120 15.84 -15.95 -27.55
C PHE A 120 15.71 -14.86 -26.48
N PRO A 121 15.08 -15.15 -25.33
CA PRO A 121 15.02 -14.22 -24.21
C PRO A 121 16.41 -14.04 -23.58
N TYR A 122 16.72 -12.84 -23.12
CA TYR A 122 17.88 -12.59 -22.27
C TYR A 122 17.48 -11.70 -21.09
N GLY A 123 18.08 -11.96 -19.94
CA GLY A 123 17.62 -11.39 -18.68
C GLY A 123 18.37 -11.95 -17.48
N ILE A 124 17.85 -11.66 -16.29
CA ILE A 124 18.35 -12.15 -15.01
C ILE A 124 17.65 -13.47 -14.68
N THR A 125 18.41 -14.53 -14.44
CA THR A 125 17.87 -15.82 -13.98
C THR A 125 17.56 -15.83 -12.48
N TRP A 126 16.70 -16.74 -12.03
CA TRP A 126 16.42 -16.92 -10.59
C TRP A 126 17.71 -17.18 -9.78
N ALA A 127 18.63 -17.97 -10.34
CA ALA A 127 19.91 -18.28 -9.72
C ALA A 127 20.86 -17.07 -9.64
N GLU A 128 20.85 -16.18 -10.63
CA GLU A 128 21.63 -14.94 -10.60
C GLU A 128 21.03 -13.92 -9.63
N MET A 129 19.70 -13.80 -9.59
CA MET A 129 19.02 -12.91 -8.65
C MET A 129 19.29 -13.29 -7.19
N GLU A 130 19.28 -14.58 -6.86
CA GLU A 130 19.63 -15.07 -5.51
C GLU A 130 21.10 -14.78 -5.16
N ARG A 131 22.02 -14.98 -6.11
CA ARG A 131 23.44 -14.62 -5.94
C ARG A 131 23.65 -13.12 -5.70
N PHE A 132 22.95 -12.26 -6.41
CA PHE A 132 23.04 -10.81 -6.22
C PHE A 132 22.43 -10.37 -4.89
N ALA A 133 21.32 -10.96 -4.46
CA ALA A 133 20.73 -10.67 -3.16
C ALA A 133 21.67 -11.06 -2.00
N ASP A 134 22.35 -12.19 -2.12
CA ASP A 134 23.38 -12.60 -1.17
C ASP A 134 24.60 -11.66 -1.22
N GLN A 135 25.00 -11.20 -2.41
CA GLN A 135 26.11 -10.25 -2.60
C GLN A 135 25.80 -8.87 -1.99
N ASP A 136 24.60 -8.32 -2.18
CA ASP A 136 24.18 -7.07 -1.55
C ASP A 136 24.22 -7.20 -0.01
N SER A 137 23.84 -8.37 0.53
CA SER A 137 23.96 -8.65 1.97
C SER A 137 25.42 -8.79 2.44
N LEU A 138 26.33 -9.23 1.56
CA LEU A 138 27.77 -9.29 1.81
C LEU A 138 28.41 -7.91 1.73
N ASP A 139 27.94 -7.04 0.84
CA ASP A 139 28.39 -5.66 0.71
C ASP A 139 27.97 -4.79 1.91
N ASP A 140 26.85 -5.10 2.58
CA ASP A 140 26.50 -4.54 3.90
C ASP A 140 27.51 -4.94 5.00
N LEU A 141 28.22 -6.07 4.82
CA LEU A 141 29.32 -6.51 5.69
C LEU A 141 30.69 -6.00 5.21
N VAL A 142 30.78 -5.47 3.99
CA VAL A 142 31.99 -4.81 3.50
C VAL A 142 32.09 -3.46 4.21
N PRO A 143 33.10 -3.24 5.07
CA PRO A 143 33.25 -1.96 5.74
C PRO A 143 33.35 -0.86 4.67
N PRO A 144 32.75 0.33 4.91
CA PRO A 144 32.76 1.40 3.93
C PRO A 144 34.20 1.62 3.47
N ARG A 145 34.39 1.70 2.15
CA ARG A 145 35.71 1.96 1.57
C ARG A 145 36.31 3.13 2.36
N PRO A 146 37.48 2.96 3.00
CA PRO A 146 38.08 4.04 3.76
C PRO A 146 38.17 5.24 2.82
N PRO A 147 37.89 6.46 3.29
CA PRO A 147 37.99 7.64 2.46
C PRO A 147 39.32 7.58 1.73
N SER A 148 39.30 7.75 0.40
CA SER A 148 40.52 7.80 -0.38
C SER A 148 41.45 8.75 0.35
N GLN A 149 42.62 8.25 0.79
CA GLN A 149 43.57 9.12 1.47
C GLN A 149 43.72 10.36 0.58
N PRO A 150 43.66 11.58 1.14
CA PRO A 150 43.95 12.76 0.34
C PRO A 150 45.28 12.46 -0.34
N CYS A 151 45.34 12.66 -1.65
CA CYS A 151 46.58 12.56 -2.39
C CYS A 151 47.61 13.43 -1.65
N THR A 152 48.47 12.84 -0.85
CA THR A 152 49.63 13.54 -0.32
C THR A 152 50.68 13.52 -1.42
N SER A 153 50.32 14.06 -2.59
CA SER A 153 51.27 14.49 -3.59
C SER A 153 51.87 15.81 -3.10
N ALA A 154 52.73 15.71 -2.08
CA ALA A 154 53.79 16.70 -1.91
C ALA A 154 54.70 16.79 -3.17
N ASP A 155 54.51 15.86 -4.11
CA ASP A 155 55.14 15.77 -5.43
C ASP A 155 54.33 16.42 -6.57
N GLU A 156 53.33 17.26 -6.28
CA GLU A 156 52.63 18.08 -7.30
C GLU A 156 53.25 19.47 -7.50
N ARG A 157 54.27 19.85 -6.73
CA ARG A 157 54.93 21.17 -6.85
C ARG A 157 55.91 21.32 -8.02
N GLU A 158 56.09 20.29 -8.85
CA GLU A 158 56.91 20.38 -10.06
C GLU A 158 56.18 19.86 -11.31
N ARG A 159 54.85 20.02 -11.41
CA ARG A 159 54.25 20.05 -12.76
C ARG A 159 54.36 21.49 -13.27
N PRO A 160 55.28 21.80 -14.21
CA PRO A 160 55.29 23.12 -14.81
C PRO A 160 53.93 23.33 -15.49
N TYR A 161 53.30 24.45 -15.18
CA TYR A 161 52.08 24.88 -15.85
C TYR A 161 52.43 25.01 -17.34
N VAL A 162 51.91 24.09 -18.15
CA VAL A 162 51.97 24.26 -19.60
C VAL A 162 50.91 25.30 -19.91
N GLU A 163 51.32 26.50 -20.34
CA GLU A 163 50.37 27.46 -20.89
C GLU A 163 49.67 26.76 -22.07
N ASP A 164 48.39 26.45 -21.90
CA ASP A 164 47.56 25.93 -22.99
C ASP A 164 47.49 27.03 -24.06
N GLY A 165 48.40 26.92 -25.03
CA GLY A 165 48.42 27.76 -26.21
C GLY A 165 47.11 27.59 -26.96
N GLY A 166 46.24 28.59 -26.85
CA GLY A 166 45.20 28.92 -27.82
C GLY A 166 44.30 27.77 -28.26
N ARG A 167 43.62 27.09 -27.33
CA ARG A 167 42.37 26.43 -27.72
C ARG A 167 41.32 27.53 -27.87
N GLU A 168 41.02 27.91 -29.11
CA GLU A 168 39.79 28.64 -29.42
C GLU A 168 38.64 27.83 -28.83
N GLU A 169 38.00 28.38 -27.80
CA GLU A 169 36.72 27.86 -27.33
C GLU A 169 35.72 28.07 -28.46
N VAL A 170 35.52 27.04 -29.29
CA VAL A 170 34.51 27.06 -30.34
C VAL A 170 33.15 27.03 -29.63
N PRO A 171 32.36 28.12 -29.65
CA PRO A 171 31.08 28.14 -28.95
C PRO A 171 30.14 27.15 -29.64
N PHE A 172 29.46 26.32 -28.86
CA PHE A 172 28.47 25.38 -29.38
C PHE A 172 27.30 26.15 -30.00
N ASP A 173 27.28 26.25 -31.33
CA ASP A 173 26.22 26.90 -32.08
C ASP A 173 25.04 25.93 -32.27
N ILE A 174 23.98 26.18 -31.50
CA ILE A 174 22.77 25.36 -31.48
C ILE A 174 22.06 25.39 -32.83
N GLU A 175 22.17 26.48 -33.60
CA GLU A 175 21.56 26.60 -34.93
C GLU A 175 22.22 25.67 -35.94
N GLU A 176 23.55 25.53 -35.89
CA GLU A 176 24.29 24.62 -36.75
C GLU A 176 23.99 23.15 -36.40
N PHE A 177 23.92 22.84 -35.11
CA PHE A 177 23.54 21.51 -34.62
C PHE A 177 22.14 21.09 -35.13
N ILE A 178 21.16 21.99 -35.06
CA ILE A 178 19.81 21.73 -35.56
C ILE A 178 19.81 21.55 -37.08
N ARG A 179 20.58 22.35 -37.82
CA ARG A 179 20.69 22.29 -39.30
C ARG A 179 21.31 20.97 -39.77
N TYR A 180 22.36 20.48 -39.09
CA TYR A 180 22.95 19.18 -39.35
C TYR A 180 21.93 18.06 -39.12
N TYR A 181 21.27 18.06 -37.96
CA TYR A 181 20.35 16.99 -37.59
C TYR A 181 19.07 16.94 -38.43
N SER A 182 18.63 18.09 -38.97
CA SER A 182 17.51 18.15 -39.90
C SER A 182 17.89 17.76 -41.34
N SER A 183 19.17 17.91 -41.72
CA SER A 183 19.68 17.44 -43.03
C SER A 183 19.88 15.93 -43.07
N SER A 184 20.33 15.32 -41.96
CA SER A 184 20.52 13.86 -41.84
C SER A 184 19.22 13.04 -41.82
N ARG A 185 18.05 13.71 -41.77
CA ARG A 185 16.74 13.04 -41.79
C ARG A 185 16.16 12.85 -43.21
N ASN A 186 16.84 13.32 -44.26
CA ASN A 186 16.41 13.23 -45.65
C ASN A 186 17.22 12.26 -46.54
N GLU A 187 18.07 11.40 -45.96
CA GLU A 187 18.83 10.37 -46.71
C GLU A 187 18.25 8.95 -46.63
N PHE A 188 17.03 8.78 -46.09
CA PHE A 188 16.29 7.52 -46.20
C PHE A 188 14.92 7.77 -46.84
N MET A 189 14.92 7.92 -48.16
CA MET A 189 13.79 7.56 -49.02
C MET A 189 14.30 7.01 -50.34
#